data_AF-A0A6A0A3V9-F1
#
_entry.id   AF-A0A6A0A3V9-F1
#
_cell.length_a   1.000
_cell.length_b   1.000
_cell.length_c   1.000
_cell.angle_alpha   90.00
_cell.angle_beta   90.00
_cell.angle_gamma   90.00
#
_symmetry.space_group_name_H-M   'P 1'
#
loop_
_entity.id
_entity.type
_entity.pdbx_description
1 polymer ?
#
loop_
_entity_poly.entity_id
_entity_poly.type
_entity_poly.pdbx_seq_one_letter_code
_entity_poly.pdbx_strand_id
1 'polypeptide(L)'
;MSLLSFLRDIGKFARVGTMIAKDSVRTRMVSESGISYTEFTYQLLQGYDFVHLYKQHGVRVQVGGSDQWGNITAGTDLVRRLLGGQTAPGPATESELAAPGAGQATAAEGPASCFGLTFPLLVGAGTTNQHL
;
A
#
# COMPACT_ATOMS: atom_id res chain seq x y z
N MET A 1 13.16 -12.21 11.37
CA MET A 1 13.12 -10.91 12.09
C MET A 1 12.28 -11.08 13.35
N SER A 2 12.70 -10.57 14.51
CA SER A 2 11.86 -10.58 15.72
C SER A 2 10.90 -9.39 15.76
N LEU A 3 9.79 -9.49 16.50
CA LEU A 3 8.82 -8.39 16.66
C LEU A 3 9.48 -7.11 17.18
N LEU A 4 10.38 -7.23 18.15
CA LEU A 4 11.15 -6.10 18.69
C LEU A 4 11.99 -5.39 17.60
N SER A 5 12.57 -6.15 16.68
CA SER A 5 13.31 -5.58 15.55
C SER A 5 12.38 -4.87 14.58
N PHE A 6 11.22 -5.47 14.27
CA PHE A 6 10.19 -4.83 13.45
C PHE A 6 9.70 -3.50 14.03
N LEU A 7 9.37 -3.47 15.32
CA LEU A 7 8.93 -2.23 15.98
C LEU A 7 10.02 -1.16 16.00
N ARG A 8 11.29 -1.55 16.18
CA ARG A 8 12.43 -0.63 16.15
C ARG A 8 12.69 -0.07 14.75
N ASP A 9 12.63 -0.91 13.72
CA ASP A 9 13.08 -0.54 12.38
C ASP A 9 11.96 0.11 11.57
N ILE A 10 10.72 -0.38 11.72
CA ILE A 10 9.54 0.05 10.96
C ILE A 10 8.61 0.91 11.80
N GLY A 11 8.37 0.50 13.05
CA GLY A 11 7.43 1.19 13.94
C GLY A 11 7.78 2.68 14.17
N LYS A 12 9.06 3.06 14.14
CA LYS A 12 9.49 4.47 14.27
C LYS A 12 8.99 5.40 13.15
N PHE A 13 8.68 4.85 11.97
CA PHE A 13 8.14 5.62 10.84
C PHE A 13 6.61 5.64 10.81
N ALA A 14 5.98 4.78 11.62
CA ALA A 14 4.54 4.56 11.70
C ALA A 14 3.89 5.47 12.76
N ARG A 15 3.45 6.66 12.35
CA ARG A 15 2.68 7.53 13.25
C ARG A 15 1.25 7.02 13.36
N VAL A 16 0.86 6.62 14.57
CA VAL A 16 -0.49 6.09 14.87
C VAL A 16 -1.60 7.02 14.37
N GLY A 17 -1.48 8.34 14.57
CA GLY A 17 -2.48 9.30 14.09
C GLY A 17 -2.65 9.29 12.56
N THR A 18 -1.57 9.12 11.80
CA THR A 18 -1.63 9.01 10.33
C THR A 18 -2.29 7.71 9.90
N MET A 19 -2.02 6.61 10.60
CA MET A 19 -2.63 5.30 10.32
C MET A 19 -4.14 5.32 10.60
N ILE A 20 -4.57 5.97 11.69
CA ILE A 20 -5.99 6.14 12.05
C ILE A 20 -6.72 7.07 11.08
N ALA A 21 -6.03 8.09 10.55
CA ALA A 21 -6.63 9.07 9.65
C ALA A 21 -7.00 8.49 8.26
N LYS A 22 -6.52 7.30 7.90
CA LYS A 22 -6.91 6.62 6.66
C LYS A 22 -8.39 6.24 6.71
N ASP A 23 -9.14 6.56 5.66
CA ASP A 23 -10.59 6.32 5.60
C ASP A 23 -10.96 4.85 5.85
N SER A 24 -10.18 3.90 5.32
CA SER A 24 -10.39 2.47 5.54
C SER A 24 -10.28 2.05 7.01
N VAL A 25 -9.39 2.68 7.78
CA VAL A 25 -9.19 2.42 9.21
C VAL A 25 -10.24 3.16 10.03
N ARG A 26 -10.51 4.43 9.71
CA ARG A 26 -11.50 5.26 10.39
C ARG A 26 -12.90 4.63 10.34
N THR A 27 -13.35 4.19 9.17
CA THR A 27 -14.67 3.57 9.01
C THR A 27 -14.82 2.31 9.85
N ARG A 28 -13.76 1.48 9.94
CA ARG A 28 -13.75 0.28 10.79
C ARG A 28 -13.72 0.61 12.27
N MET A 29 -12.96 1.63 12.69
CA MET A 29 -12.93 2.07 14.09
C MET A 29 -14.27 2.56 14.61
N VAL A 30 -15.09 3.19 13.77
CA VAL A 30 -16.42 3.70 14.17
C VAL A 30 -17.49 2.61 14.15
N SER A 31 -17.25 1.48 13.47
CA SER A 31 -18.17 0.33 13.47
C SER A 31 -18.26 -0.33 14.85
N GLU A 32 -19.40 -0.97 15.16
CA GLU A 32 -19.64 -1.65 16.45
C GLU A 32 -18.62 -2.75 16.75
N SER A 33 -18.04 -3.38 15.72
CA SER A 33 -17.00 -4.40 15.87
C SER A 33 -15.62 -3.83 16.19
N GLY A 34 -15.40 -2.53 15.92
CA GLY A 34 -14.09 -1.89 16.01
C GLY A 34 -13.06 -2.46 15.04
N ILE A 35 -11.77 -2.24 15.34
CA ILE A 35 -10.61 -2.80 14.63
C ILE A 35 -9.67 -3.45 15.63
N SER A 36 -9.25 -4.68 15.37
CA SER A 36 -8.26 -5.36 16.20
C SER A 36 -6.86 -4.77 15.98
N TYR A 37 -5.99 -4.90 16.98
CA TYR A 37 -4.58 -4.49 16.84
C TYR A 37 -3.88 -5.21 15.68
N THR A 38 -4.24 -6.48 15.42
CA THR A 38 -3.72 -7.26 14.30
C THR A 38 -4.11 -6.66 12.95
N GLU A 39 -5.38 -6.30 12.77
CA GLU A 39 -5.87 -5.63 11.55
C GLU A 39 -5.23 -4.24 11.39
N PHE A 40 -5.11 -3.49 12.49
CA PHE A 40 -4.45 -2.19 12.47
C PHE A 40 -2.97 -2.29 12.04
N THR A 41 -2.27 -3.32 12.53
CA THR A 41 -0.86 -3.58 12.24
C THR A 41 -0.64 -4.14 10.83
N TYR A 42 -1.67 -4.67 10.17
CA TYR A 42 -1.57 -5.26 8.83
C TYR A 42 -0.97 -4.30 7.79
N GLN A 43 -1.35 -3.02 7.81
CA GLN A 43 -0.82 -2.02 6.89
C GLN A 43 0.71 -1.83 7.03
N LEU A 44 1.27 -2.05 8.22
CA LEU A 44 2.70 -1.96 8.48
C LEU A 44 3.45 -3.19 7.99
N LEU A 45 2.84 -4.37 8.14
CA LEU A 45 3.38 -5.62 7.63
C LEU A 45 3.43 -5.58 6.09
N GLN A 46 2.34 -5.18 5.44
CA GLN A 46 2.29 -5.04 3.98
C GLN A 46 3.31 -4.01 3.47
N GLY A 47 3.48 -2.89 4.18
CA GLY A 47 4.50 -1.92 3.84
C GLY A 47 5.93 -2.47 3.99
N TYR A 48 6.17 -3.26 5.05
CA TYR A 48 7.46 -3.92 5.26
C TYR A 48 7.78 -4.93 4.15
N ASP A 49 6.79 -5.72 3.73
CA ASP A 49 6.93 -6.65 2.61
C ASP A 49 7.29 -5.89 1.33
N PHE A 50 6.64 -4.75 1.07
CA PHE A 50 6.96 -3.94 -0.10
C PHE A 50 8.39 -3.39 -0.06
N VAL A 51 8.86 -2.94 1.11
CA VAL A 51 10.27 -2.52 1.29
C VAL A 51 11.24 -3.68 1.05
N HIS A 52 10.89 -4.87 1.53
CA HIS A 52 11.70 -6.07 1.32
C HIS A 52 11.80 -6.41 -0.18
N LEU A 53 10.68 -6.43 -0.88
CA LEU A 53 10.61 -6.67 -2.33
C LEU A 53 11.35 -5.59 -3.13
N TYR A 54 11.23 -4.33 -2.72
CA TYR A 54 11.95 -3.21 -3.32
C TYR A 54 13.47 -3.40 -3.18
N LYS A 55 13.96 -3.80 -2.00
CA LYS A 55 15.40 -3.99 -1.74
C LYS A 55 15.98 -5.26 -2.38
N GLN A 56 15.27 -6.37 -2.32
CA GLN A 56 15.79 -7.68 -2.74
C GLN A 56 15.55 -7.96 -4.22
N HIS A 57 14.46 -7.43 -4.78
CA HIS A 57 14.00 -7.77 -6.12
C HIS A 57 13.77 -6.55 -7.02
N GLY A 58 14.04 -5.33 -6.53
CA GLY A 58 13.82 -4.11 -7.31
C GLY A 58 12.37 -3.87 -7.67
N VAL A 59 11.41 -4.42 -6.92
CA VAL A 59 9.98 -4.23 -7.18
C VAL A 59 9.59 -2.79 -6.88
N ARG A 60 9.14 -2.06 -7.92
CA ARG A 60 8.78 -0.64 -7.82
C ARG A 60 7.29 -0.37 -7.89
N VAL A 61 6.49 -1.37 -8.26
CA VAL A 61 5.05 -1.20 -8.47
C VAL A 61 4.29 -2.16 -7.56
N GLN A 62 3.30 -1.64 -6.85
CA GLN A 62 2.34 -2.44 -6.09
C GLN A 62 0.96 -2.28 -6.69
N VAL A 63 0.32 -3.40 -6.96
CA VAL A 63 -1.02 -3.47 -7.57
C VAL A 63 -1.99 -4.12 -6.58
N GLY A 64 -3.23 -3.63 -6.53
CA GLY A 64 -4.29 -4.25 -5.74
C GLY A 64 -5.69 -3.81 -6.16
N GLY A 65 -6.71 -4.30 -5.46
CA GLY A 65 -8.09 -3.81 -5.61
C GLY A 65 -8.26 -2.39 -5.07
N SER A 66 -9.34 -1.71 -5.42
CA SER A 66 -9.66 -0.35 -4.95
C SER A 66 -9.75 -0.24 -3.42
N ASP A 67 -10.10 -1.33 -2.73
CA ASP A 67 -10.15 -1.46 -1.28
C ASP A 67 -8.75 -1.46 -0.62
N GLN A 68 -7.70 -1.77 -1.38
CA GLN A 68 -6.32 -1.86 -0.89
C GLN A 68 -5.55 -0.55 -0.95
N TRP A 69 -6.15 0.53 -1.49
CA TRP A 69 -5.49 1.84 -1.65
C TRP A 69 -4.83 2.35 -0.36
N GLY A 70 -5.51 2.20 0.78
CA GLY A 70 -4.99 2.59 2.08
C GLY A 70 -3.69 1.87 2.45
N ASN A 71 -3.57 0.59 2.12
CA ASN A 71 -2.37 -0.20 2.42
C ASN A 71 -1.24 0.07 1.40
N ILE A 72 -1.58 0.21 0.12
CA ILE A 72 -0.60 0.52 -0.96
C ILE A 72 0.07 1.88 -0.73
N THR A 73 -0.72 2.90 -0.38
CA THR A 73 -0.18 4.22 -0.05
C THR A 73 0.69 4.18 1.20
N ALA A 74 0.33 3.38 2.22
CA ALA A 74 1.15 3.20 3.42
C ALA A 74 2.50 2.56 3.09
N GLY A 75 2.53 1.55 2.22
CA GLY A 75 3.76 0.90 1.76
C GLY A 75 4.66 1.84 0.97
N THR A 76 4.09 2.59 0.03
CA THR A 76 4.81 3.59 -0.80
C THR A 76 5.45 4.68 0.08
N ASP A 77 4.70 5.21 1.06
CA ASP A 77 5.20 6.19 2.02
C ASP A 77 6.32 5.60 2.90
N LEU A 78 6.18 4.34 3.32
CA LEU A 78 7.19 3.67 4.14
C LEU A 78 8.50 3.45 3.37
N VAL A 79 8.43 3.01 2.10
CA VAL A 79 9.58 2.91 1.21
C VAL A 79 10.30 4.25 1.09
N ARG A 80 9.55 5.34 0.86
CA ARG A 80 10.11 6.69 0.77
C ARG A 80 10.80 7.13 2.07
N ARG A 81 10.22 6.84 3.23
CA ARG A 81 10.81 7.23 4.54
C ARG A 81 12.07 6.43 4.86
N LEU A 82 12.11 5.15 4.48
CA LEU A 82 13.26 4.28 4.72
C LEU A 82 14.40 4.50 3.71
N LEU A 83 14.05 4.82 2.46
CA LEU A 83 14.99 4.84 1.33
C LEU A 83 15.10 6.21 0.67
N GLY A 84 14.49 7.26 1.21
CA GLY A 84 14.51 8.62 0.66
C GLY A 84 15.90 9.27 0.55
N GLY A 85 16.98 8.58 0.94
CA GLY A 85 18.37 8.94 0.67
C GLY A 85 19.19 7.83 -0.01
N GLN A 86 18.58 6.73 -0.45
CA GLN A 86 19.24 5.56 -1.04
C GLN A 86 18.57 5.21 -2.37
N THR A 87 19.30 5.42 -3.47
CA THR A 87 18.91 4.93 -4.81
C THR A 87 18.89 3.40 -4.77
N ALA A 88 17.79 2.77 -5.19
CA ALA A 88 17.80 1.32 -5.35
C ALA A 88 18.76 0.90 -6.46
N PRO A 89 19.39 -0.29 -6.37
CA PRO A 89 19.94 -0.92 -7.55
C PRO A 89 18.80 -1.16 -8.55
N GLY A 90 18.88 -0.52 -9.72
CA GLY A 90 17.85 -0.63 -10.75
C GLY A 90 17.76 -2.07 -11.28
N PRO A 91 16.56 -2.55 -11.66
CA PRO A 91 16.45 -3.82 -12.37
C PRO A 91 17.18 -3.72 -13.71
N ALA A 92 17.88 -4.79 -14.08
CA ALA A 92 18.43 -4.94 -15.43
C ALA A 92 17.30 -4.75 -16.45
N THR A 93 17.62 -4.00 -17.50
CA THR A 93 16.78 -3.64 -18.63
C THR A 93 15.83 -4.74 -19.06
N GLU A 94 14.53 -4.42 -19.21
CA GLU A 94 13.79 -4.60 -20.47
C GLU A 94 12.37 -4.02 -20.38
N SER A 95 12.09 -3.16 -21.36
CA SER A 95 10.81 -2.91 -22.05
C SER A 95 9.58 -2.38 -21.29
N GLU A 96 9.05 -1.30 -21.87
CA GLU A 96 7.73 -0.70 -21.70
C GLU A 96 6.62 -1.70 -21.32
N LEU A 97 5.89 -1.40 -20.25
CA LEU A 97 4.52 -1.88 -20.06
C LEU A 97 3.59 -0.67 -20.06
N ALA A 98 3.02 -0.40 -21.23
CA ALA A 98 1.92 0.52 -21.44
C ALA A 98 0.72 0.14 -20.57
N ALA A 99 0.12 1.11 -19.89
CA ALA A 99 -1.08 0.92 -19.09
C ALA A 99 -2.34 1.40 -19.84
N PRO A 100 -3.36 0.55 -20.05
CA PRO A 100 -4.71 1.01 -20.35
C PRO A 100 -5.57 1.03 -19.07
N GLY A 101 -6.38 2.07 -18.91
CA GLY A 101 -7.54 2.10 -18.00
C GLY A 101 -7.30 2.73 -16.63
N ALA A 102 -7.90 3.90 -16.40
CA ALA A 102 -7.73 4.74 -15.23
C ALA A 102 -8.38 4.17 -13.95
N GLY A 103 -7.56 3.94 -12.94
CA GLY A 103 -7.87 3.92 -11.51
C GLY A 103 -6.88 4.84 -10.77
N GLN A 104 -7.19 5.30 -9.56
CA GLN A 104 -6.37 6.28 -8.82
C GLN A 104 -4.89 5.86 -8.81
N ALA A 105 -4.04 6.66 -9.46
CA ALA A 105 -2.60 6.44 -9.57
C ALA A 105 -1.89 7.60 -8.88
N THR A 106 -0.97 7.29 -7.98
CA THR A 106 -0.03 8.28 -7.43
C THR A 106 1.37 7.98 -7.95
N ALA A 107 1.93 8.95 -8.67
CA ALA A 107 3.31 8.94 -9.09
C ALA A 107 4.16 9.72 -8.07
N ALA A 108 5.25 9.12 -7.60
CA ALA A 108 6.21 9.79 -6.72
C ALA A 108 7.47 10.13 -7.54
N GLU A 109 7.73 11.42 -7.77
CA GLU A 109 8.99 11.91 -8.35
C GLU A 109 10.11 11.92 -7.29
N GLY A 110 11.17 11.13 -7.51
CA GLY A 110 12.36 11.08 -6.63
C GLY A 110 13.23 9.82 -6.84
N PRO A 111 14.45 9.76 -6.26
CA PRO A 111 15.43 8.67 -6.48
C PRO A 111 14.98 7.29 -5.97
N ALA A 112 13.97 7.24 -5.10
CA ALA A 112 13.28 6.01 -4.67
C ALA A 112 11.84 5.96 -5.22
N SER A 113 11.67 6.08 -6.54
CA SER A 113 10.34 6.06 -7.15
C SER A 113 9.72 4.66 -7.06
N CYS A 114 8.60 4.58 -6.34
CA CYS A 114 7.70 3.44 -6.28
C CYS A 114 6.27 3.92 -6.52
N PHE A 115 5.43 3.04 -7.06
CA PHE A 115 4.11 3.37 -7.59
C PHE A 115 3.06 2.42 -7.06
N GLY A 116 1.90 2.98 -6.72
CA GLY A 116 0.70 2.23 -6.35
C GLY A 116 -0.34 2.33 -7.45
N LEU A 117 -0.91 1.18 -7.84
CA LEU A 117 -2.02 1.10 -8.78
C LEU A 117 -3.15 0.30 -8.16
N THR A 118 -4.37 0.80 -8.32
CA THR A 118 -5.56 0.06 -7.92
C THR A 118 -6.52 -0.15 -9.08
N PHE A 119 -7.13 -1.33 -9.11
CA PHE A 119 -8.17 -1.67 -10.06
C PHE A 119 -9.52 -1.79 -9.33
N PRO A 120 -10.62 -1.28 -9.92
CA PRO A 120 -11.96 -1.49 -9.37
C PRO A 120 -12.24 -3.00 -9.22
N LEU A 121 -12.84 -3.40 -8.10
CA LEU A 121 -13.28 -4.79 -7.92
C LEU A 121 -14.45 -5.07 -8.87
N LEU A 122 -14.20 -5.83 -9.94
CA LEU A 122 -15.23 -6.33 -10.86
C LEU A 122 -15.92 -7.55 -10.24
N VAL A 123 -16.72 -7.33 -9.20
CA VAL A 123 -17.64 -8.34 -8.66
C VAL A 123 -19.06 -7.91 -8.97
N GLY A 124 -19.61 -8.48 -10.04
CA GLY A 124 -21.04 -8.76 -10.24
C GLY A 124 -22.03 -7.60 -10.31
N ALA A 125 -22.09 -6.89 -11.45
CA ALA A 125 -23.35 -6.31 -11.90
C ALA A 125 -24.15 -7.37 -12.68
N GLY A 126 -25.16 -7.94 -12.04
CA GLY A 126 -26.20 -8.81 -12.60
C GLY A 126 -26.99 -9.40 -11.42
N THR A 127 -28.28 -9.16 -11.19
CA THR A 127 -29.41 -8.84 -12.07
C THR A 127 -30.61 -8.40 -11.21
N THR A 128 -31.39 -7.40 -11.68
CA THR A 128 -32.87 -7.29 -11.56
C THR A 128 -33.48 -7.16 -10.14
N ASN A 129 -34.13 -6.07 -9.71
CA ASN A 129 -35.40 -5.55 -10.24
C ASN A 129 -35.70 -4.14 -9.63
N GLN A 130 -35.71 -3.09 -10.45
CA GLN A 130 -36.50 -1.89 -10.21
C GLN A 130 -37.68 -1.94 -11.19
N HIS A 131 -38.88 -1.61 -10.71
CA HIS A 131 -40.18 -1.60 -11.40
C HIS A 131 -40.90 -2.95 -11.57
N LEU A 132 -41.79 -3.25 -10.62
CA LEU A 132 -43.25 -3.25 -10.81
C LEU A 132 -43.94 -3.04 -9.45
#